data_AF-F8T4P1-F1
#
_entry.id   AF-F8T4P1-F1
#
_cell.length_a   1.000
_cell.length_b   1.000
_cell.length_c   1.000
_cell.angle_alpha   90.00
_cell.angle_beta   90.00
_cell.angle_gamma   90.00
#
_symmetry.space_group_name_H-M   'P 1'
#
loop_
_entity.id
_entity.type
_entity.pdbx_description
1 polymer ?
#
loop_
_entity_poly.entity_id
_entity_poly.type
_entity_poly.pdbx_seq_one_letter_code
_entity_poly.pdbx_strand_id
1 'polypeptide(L)'
;MKKISNNIFLIMLIFGSLITISANSWLGAWMGLEINLLSFIPLMNEGKKNLMTSESSLKYFLTQAFASSILLFAIILMMMSFNLNWTNNNFYELLILSTLLLKNGAAPFHFWFPGVMEGLSWINGLILMTWQKIAPLMLISYNINYNFFLIAIILSMIIGALGGLNQTSLRKLMAFSSINHLGWMLMA
;
A
#
# COMPACT_ATOMS: atom_id res chain seq x y z
N MET A 1 -4.15 -24.28 -17.63
CA MET A 1 -5.02 -23.12 -17.32
C MET A 1 -4.49 -22.27 -16.16
N LYS A 2 -4.19 -22.83 -14.97
CA LYS A 2 -3.61 -22.06 -13.83
C LYS A 2 -2.36 -21.23 -14.17
N LYS A 3 -1.39 -21.77 -14.93
CA LYS A 3 -0.18 -21.01 -15.28
C LYS A 3 -0.44 -19.79 -16.19
N ILE A 4 -1.42 -19.90 -17.10
CA ILE A 4 -1.77 -18.82 -18.04
C ILE A 4 -2.51 -17.71 -17.30
N SER A 5 -3.45 -18.05 -16.41
CA SER A 5 -4.15 -17.06 -15.59
C SER A 5 -3.19 -16.25 -14.72
N ASN A 6 -2.18 -16.91 -14.14
CA ASN A 6 -1.22 -16.24 -13.25
C ASN A 6 -0.35 -15.24 -14.01
N ASN A 7 0.08 -15.59 -15.24
CA ASN A 7 0.82 -14.67 -16.09
C ASN A 7 -0.02 -13.45 -16.48
N ILE A 8 -1.32 -13.63 -16.73
CA ILE A 8 -2.23 -12.50 -17.01
C ILE A 8 -2.32 -11.57 -15.79
N PHE A 9 -2.47 -12.13 -14.58
CA PHE A 9 -2.51 -11.32 -13.37
C PHE A 9 -1.20 -10.58 -13.09
N LEU A 10 -0.04 -11.20 -13.34
CA LEU A 10 1.26 -10.52 -13.25
C LEU A 10 1.37 -9.36 -14.24
N ILE A 11 0.91 -9.54 -15.48
CA ILE A 11 0.88 -8.49 -16.49
C ILE A 11 -0.02 -7.34 -16.04
N MET A 12 -1.22 -7.63 -15.54
CA MET A 12 -2.15 -6.62 -15.02
C MET A 12 -1.56 -5.85 -13.84
N LEU A 13 -0.80 -6.52 -12.97
CA LEU A 13 -0.12 -5.90 -11.84
C LEU A 13 0.98 -4.93 -12.29
N ILE A 14 1.74 -5.29 -13.33
CA ILE A 14 2.72 -4.37 -13.93
C ILE A 14 2.00 -3.18 -14.58
N PHE A 15 0.95 -3.43 -15.36
CA PHE A 15 0.19 -2.36 -16.01
C PHE A 15 -0.47 -1.41 -15.02
N GLY A 16 -1.04 -1.89 -13.93
CA GLY A 16 -1.62 -1.04 -12.89
C GLY A 16 -0.59 -0.07 -12.33
N SER A 17 0.62 -0.56 -12.00
CA SER A 17 1.71 0.31 -11.54
C SER A 17 2.16 1.33 -12.61
N LEU A 18 2.27 0.94 -13.88
CA LEU A 18 2.63 1.87 -14.94
C LEU A 18 1.56 2.96 -15.13
N ILE A 19 0.28 2.58 -15.10
CA ILE A 19 -0.85 3.53 -15.18
C ILE A 19 -0.76 4.55 -14.05
N THR A 20 -0.45 4.13 -12.80
CA THR A 20 -0.31 5.08 -11.69
C THR A 20 0.81 6.08 -11.88
N ILE A 21 1.95 5.65 -12.41
CA ILE A 21 3.14 6.50 -12.58
C ILE A 21 2.92 7.50 -13.73
N SER A 22 2.23 7.09 -14.80
CA SER A 22 1.96 7.97 -15.94
C SER A 22 0.69 8.82 -15.80
N ALA A 23 -0.04 8.71 -14.68
CA ALA A 23 -1.33 9.37 -14.53
C ALA A 23 -1.16 10.88 -14.29
N ASN A 24 -1.80 11.69 -15.14
CA ASN A 24 -1.88 13.14 -14.97
C ASN A 24 -2.99 13.58 -13.99
N SER A 25 -3.93 12.69 -13.66
CA SER A 25 -5.04 12.98 -12.76
C SER A 25 -5.08 12.00 -11.59
N TRP A 26 -5.50 12.50 -10.42
CA TRP A 26 -5.66 11.68 -9.23
C TRP A 26 -6.63 10.51 -9.42
N LEU A 27 -7.66 10.69 -10.24
CA LEU A 27 -8.60 9.61 -10.58
C LEU A 27 -7.91 8.51 -11.40
N GLY A 28 -7.05 8.87 -12.36
CA GLY A 28 -6.24 7.90 -13.12
C GLY A 28 -5.27 7.14 -12.23
N ALA A 29 -4.64 7.84 -11.28
CA ALA A 29 -3.80 7.20 -10.26
C ALA A 29 -4.59 6.23 -9.38
N TRP A 30 -5.81 6.59 -8.98
CA TRP A 30 -6.69 5.68 -8.23
C TRP A 30 -7.03 4.42 -9.04
N MET A 31 -7.36 4.56 -10.33
CA MET A 31 -7.65 3.41 -11.20
C MET A 31 -6.46 2.44 -11.30
N GLY A 32 -5.23 2.94 -11.47
CA GLY A 32 -4.05 2.09 -11.51
C GLY A 32 -3.80 1.34 -10.20
N LEU A 33 -4.05 1.98 -9.05
CA LEU A 33 -3.94 1.33 -7.74
C LEU A 33 -5.01 0.24 -7.54
N GLU A 34 -6.21 0.41 -8.07
CA GLU A 34 -7.27 -0.62 -8.03
C GLU A 34 -6.93 -1.83 -8.90
N ILE A 35 -6.36 -1.60 -10.09
CA ILE A 35 -5.88 -2.68 -10.96
C ILE A 35 -4.79 -3.50 -10.24
N ASN A 36 -3.87 -2.83 -9.52
CA ASN A 36 -2.85 -3.51 -8.69
C ASN A 36 -3.46 -4.36 -7.57
N LEU A 37 -4.50 -3.85 -6.90
CA LEU A 37 -5.21 -4.56 -5.84
C LEU A 37 -5.89 -5.82 -6.37
N LEU A 38 -6.70 -5.67 -7.42
CA LEU A 38 -7.50 -6.76 -7.98
C LEU A 38 -6.66 -7.83 -8.65
N SER A 39 -5.53 -7.46 -9.26
CA SER A 39 -4.60 -8.41 -9.87
C SER A 39 -3.78 -9.18 -8.84
N PHE A 40 -3.47 -8.61 -7.68
CA PHE A 40 -2.65 -9.27 -6.67
C PHE A 40 -3.42 -10.33 -5.86
N ILE A 41 -4.70 -10.13 -5.58
CA ILE A 41 -5.50 -11.07 -4.76
C ILE A 41 -5.52 -12.50 -5.33
N PRO A 42 -5.75 -12.72 -6.64
CA PRO A 42 -5.65 -14.04 -7.25
C PRO A 42 -4.25 -14.66 -7.11
N LEU A 43 -3.19 -13.85 -7.25
CA LEU A 43 -1.80 -14.33 -7.08
C LEU A 43 -1.56 -14.82 -5.64
N MET A 44 -2.11 -14.13 -4.63
CA MET A 44 -1.97 -14.53 -3.21
C MET A 44 -2.57 -15.91 -2.92
N ASN A 45 -3.68 -16.27 -3.58
CA ASN A 45 -4.40 -17.51 -3.34
C ASN A 45 -3.92 -18.68 -4.22
N GLU A 46 -2.75 -18.58 -4.84
CA GLU A 46 -2.21 -19.64 -5.68
C GLU A 46 -1.78 -20.90 -4.92
N GLY A 47 -1.98 -22.05 -5.56
CA GLY A 47 -1.29 -23.30 -5.24
C GLY A 47 -1.90 -24.14 -4.11
N LYS A 48 -2.27 -23.55 -2.97
CA LYS A 48 -2.84 -24.30 -1.83
C LYS A 48 -3.97 -23.51 -1.17
N LYS A 49 -5.16 -24.13 -1.09
CA LYS A 49 -6.29 -23.64 -0.29
C LYS A 49 -5.95 -23.85 1.19
N ASN A 50 -5.02 -23.05 1.71
CA ASN A 50 -4.71 -23.02 3.13
C ASN A 50 -5.56 -21.95 3.79
N LEU A 51 -6.09 -22.24 4.97
CA LEU A 51 -6.87 -21.26 5.76
C LEU A 51 -6.07 -19.96 5.98
N MET A 52 -4.76 -20.09 6.22
CA MET A 52 -3.84 -18.96 6.39
C MET A 52 -3.71 -18.09 5.13
N THR A 53 -3.63 -18.68 3.93
CA THR A 53 -3.52 -17.90 2.69
C THR A 53 -4.83 -17.16 2.40
N SER A 54 -5.99 -17.81 2.63
CA SER A 54 -7.29 -17.15 2.51
C SER A 54 -7.49 -16.01 3.54
N GLU A 55 -7.04 -16.19 4.78
CA GLU A 55 -7.13 -15.13 5.79
C GLU A 55 -6.23 -13.94 5.41
N SER A 56 -5.02 -14.20 4.93
CA SER A 56 -4.10 -13.15 4.48
C SER A 56 -4.62 -12.37 3.28
N SER A 57 -5.23 -13.03 2.29
CA SER A 57 -5.80 -12.35 1.12
C SER A 57 -7.03 -11.53 1.49
N LEU A 58 -7.87 -12.00 2.42
CA LEU A 58 -8.99 -11.23 2.96
C LEU A 58 -8.52 -9.99 3.74
N LYS A 59 -7.51 -10.11 4.61
CA LYS A 59 -6.92 -8.97 5.33
C LYS A 59 -6.35 -7.93 4.36
N TYR A 60 -5.65 -8.37 3.33
CA TYR A 60 -5.13 -7.48 2.28
C TYR A 60 -6.27 -6.78 1.53
N PHE A 61 -7.27 -7.53 1.06
CA PHE A 61 -8.40 -6.96 0.33
C PHE A 61 -9.13 -5.90 1.15
N LEU A 62 -9.52 -6.20 2.39
CA LEU A 62 -10.29 -5.29 3.23
C LEU A 62 -9.53 -4.00 3.53
N THR A 63 -8.24 -4.11 3.88
CA THR A 63 -7.42 -2.94 4.20
C THR A 63 -7.17 -2.05 3.00
N GLN A 64 -6.86 -2.65 1.84
CA GLN A 64 -6.56 -1.90 0.63
C GLN A 64 -7.82 -1.30 -0.03
N ALA A 65 -8.97 -1.99 0.02
CA ALA A 65 -10.26 -1.46 -0.43
C ALA A 65 -10.74 -0.32 0.47
N PHE A 66 -10.52 -0.43 1.79
CA PHE A 66 -10.79 0.68 2.70
C PHE A 66 -9.92 1.89 2.37
N ALA A 67 -8.62 1.72 2.17
CA ALA A 67 -7.76 2.82 1.72
C ALA A 67 -8.17 3.42 0.38
N SER A 68 -8.60 2.60 -0.59
CA SER A 68 -8.98 3.10 -1.91
C SER A 68 -10.29 3.90 -1.88
N SER A 69 -11.27 3.49 -1.06
CA SER A 69 -12.49 4.27 -0.84
C SER A 69 -12.22 5.62 -0.18
N ILE A 70 -11.34 5.69 0.83
CA ILE A 70 -10.95 6.96 1.46
C ILE A 70 -10.19 7.84 0.44
N LEU A 71 -9.32 7.24 -0.38
CA LEU A 71 -8.58 7.99 -1.40
C LEU A 71 -9.55 8.62 -2.40
N LEU A 72 -10.55 7.87 -2.87
CA LEU A 72 -11.58 8.40 -3.77
C LEU A 72 -12.41 9.51 -3.11
N PHE A 73 -12.78 9.35 -1.85
CA PHE A 73 -13.46 10.40 -1.08
C PHE A 73 -12.60 11.67 -0.98
N ALA A 74 -11.30 11.54 -0.72
CA ALA A 74 -10.38 12.67 -0.65
C ALA A 74 -10.21 13.39 -2.00
N ILE A 75 -10.18 12.65 -3.13
CA ILE A 75 -10.16 13.23 -4.48
C ILE A 75 -11.44 14.04 -4.74
N ILE A 76 -12.61 13.51 -4.38
CA ILE A 76 -13.88 14.22 -4.57
C ILE A 76 -13.90 15.50 -3.74
N LEU A 77 -13.45 15.44 -2.48
CA LEU A 77 -13.31 16.63 -1.64
C LEU A 77 -12.40 17.69 -2.26
N MET A 78 -11.25 17.28 -2.79
CA MET A 78 -10.30 18.17 -3.47
C MET A 78 -10.92 18.83 -4.72
N MET A 79 -11.69 18.07 -5.52
CA MET A 79 -12.38 18.63 -6.69
C MET A 79 -13.47 19.63 -6.29
N MET A 80 -14.20 19.36 -5.20
CA MET A 80 -15.23 20.27 -4.70
C MET A 80 -14.63 21.54 -4.10
N SER A 81 -13.52 21.44 -3.35
CA SER A 81 -12.86 22.60 -2.76
C SER A 81 -12.28 23.54 -3.82
N PHE A 82 -11.77 22.99 -4.94
CA PHE A 82 -11.30 23.79 -6.07
C PHE A 82 -12.41 24.67 -6.66
N ASN A 83 -13.63 24.14 -6.78
CA ASN A 83 -14.78 24.89 -7.30
C ASN A 83 -15.31 25.95 -6.31
N LEU A 84 -15.19 25.69 -5.01
CA LEU A 84 -15.76 26.54 -3.96
C LEU A 84 -14.77 27.58 -3.40
N ASN A 85 -13.51 27.61 -3.86
CA ASN A 85 -12.43 28.46 -3.31
C ASN A 85 -12.25 28.33 -1.78
N TRP A 86 -12.47 27.13 -1.22
CA TRP A 86 -12.24 26.89 0.20
C TRP A 86 -10.74 26.66 0.44
N THR A 87 -10.10 27.59 1.16
CA THR A 87 -8.66 27.60 1.47
C THR A 87 -8.26 26.62 2.58
N ASN A 88 -8.83 25.41 2.61
CA ASN A 88 -8.42 24.35 3.54
C ASN A 88 -7.66 23.26 2.79
N ASN A 89 -6.53 23.65 2.18
CA ASN A 89 -5.68 22.76 1.39
C ASN A 89 -5.16 21.56 2.20
N ASN A 90 -4.89 21.79 3.49
CA ASN A 90 -4.25 20.78 4.33
C ASN A 90 -5.13 19.55 4.62
N PHE A 91 -6.47 19.66 4.57
CA PHE A 91 -7.34 18.56 5.01
C PHE A 91 -7.39 17.42 3.99
N TYR A 92 -7.63 17.73 2.70
CA TYR A 92 -7.65 16.70 1.66
C TYR A 92 -6.24 16.14 1.40
N GLU A 93 -5.19 16.95 1.50
CA GLU A 93 -3.80 16.48 1.40
C GLU A 93 -3.45 15.49 2.50
N LEU A 94 -3.86 15.77 3.74
CA LEU A 94 -3.65 14.87 4.87
C LEU A 94 -4.42 13.55 4.69
N LEU A 95 -5.65 13.61 4.18
CA LEU A 95 -6.41 12.40 3.85
C LEU A 95 -5.70 11.58 2.78
N ILE A 96 -5.30 12.20 1.66
CA ILE A 96 -4.55 11.51 0.59
C ILE A 96 -3.28 10.86 1.17
N LEU A 97 -2.50 11.60 1.97
CA LEU A 97 -1.28 11.06 2.56
C LEU A 97 -1.55 9.86 3.48
N SER A 98 -2.54 9.98 4.37
CA SER A 98 -2.90 8.89 5.29
C SER A 98 -3.30 7.62 4.55
N THR A 99 -3.99 7.73 3.42
CA THR A 99 -4.37 6.58 2.59
C THR A 99 -3.18 5.93 1.90
N LEU A 100 -2.25 6.73 1.36
CA LEU A 100 -1.05 6.21 0.71
C LEU A 100 -0.12 5.52 1.72
N LEU A 101 0.00 6.06 2.93
CA LEU A 101 0.71 5.40 4.04
C LEU A 101 0.04 4.07 4.43
N LEU A 102 -1.29 4.02 4.47
CA LEU A 102 -2.04 2.79 4.73
C LEU A 102 -1.75 1.75 3.64
N LYS A 103 -1.77 2.15 2.36
CA LYS A 103 -1.47 1.25 1.23
C LYS A 103 -0.04 0.71 1.28
N ASN A 104 0.93 1.52 1.69
CA ASN A 104 2.33 1.11 1.85
C ASN A 104 2.62 0.29 3.11
N GLY A 105 1.70 0.24 4.08
CA GLY A 105 1.92 -0.43 5.36
C GLY A 105 2.90 0.30 6.28
N ALA A 106 3.07 1.61 6.09
CA ALA A 106 3.87 2.44 6.99
C ALA A 106 3.13 2.68 8.32
N ALA A 107 3.87 2.95 9.39
CA ALA A 107 3.26 3.33 10.66
C ALA A 107 2.57 4.71 10.55
N PRO A 108 1.44 4.93 11.26
CA PRO A 108 0.80 4.06 12.27
C PRO A 108 0.01 2.87 11.69
N PHE A 109 -0.29 2.84 10.40
CA PHE A 109 -1.17 1.86 9.75
C PHE A 109 -0.50 0.52 9.38
N HIS A 110 0.55 0.14 10.10
CA HIS A 110 1.42 -0.99 9.78
C HIS A 110 0.86 -2.38 10.17
N PHE A 111 -0.15 -2.46 11.04
CA PHE A 111 -0.57 -3.72 11.68
C PHE A 111 -0.99 -4.83 10.71
N TRP A 112 -1.56 -4.46 9.57
CA TRP A 112 -1.99 -5.45 8.58
C TRP A 112 -0.81 -6.15 7.90
N PHE A 113 0.33 -5.46 7.78
CA PHE A 113 1.44 -5.88 6.92
C PHE A 113 2.16 -7.13 7.44
N PRO A 114 2.60 -7.24 8.72
CA PRO A 114 3.20 -8.48 9.24
C PRO A 114 2.25 -9.68 9.22
N GLY A 115 0.96 -9.44 9.48
CA GLY A 115 -0.07 -10.49 9.48
C GLY A 115 -0.33 -11.07 8.09
N VAL A 116 -0.32 -10.22 7.05
CA VAL A 116 -0.43 -10.68 5.66
C VAL A 116 0.83 -11.43 5.23
N MET A 117 2.02 -10.94 5.60
CA MET A 117 3.29 -11.55 5.19
C MET A 117 3.47 -13.00 5.70
N GLU A 118 2.96 -13.32 6.89
CA GLU A 118 3.04 -14.68 7.44
C GLU A 118 2.22 -15.71 6.65
N GLY A 119 1.08 -15.30 6.09
CA GLY A 119 0.19 -16.17 5.31
C GLY A 119 0.64 -16.37 3.86
N LEU A 120 1.57 -15.57 3.36
CA LEU A 120 2.00 -15.56 1.96
C LEU A 120 3.12 -16.57 1.64
N SER A 121 3.15 -17.00 0.37
CA SER A 121 4.32 -17.68 -0.22
C SER A 121 5.49 -16.69 -0.36
N TRP A 122 6.72 -17.20 -0.43
CA TRP A 122 7.92 -16.35 -0.56
C TRP A 122 7.88 -15.44 -1.79
N ILE A 123 7.42 -15.94 -2.93
CA ILE A 123 7.32 -15.16 -4.18
C ILE A 123 6.31 -14.02 -4.02
N ASN A 124 5.13 -14.30 -3.48
CA ASN A 124 4.10 -13.27 -3.27
C ASN A 124 4.51 -12.28 -2.19
N GLY A 125 5.22 -12.74 -1.16
CA GLY A 125 5.82 -11.88 -0.14
C GLY A 125 6.86 -10.92 -0.73
N LEU A 126 7.68 -11.36 -1.68
CA LEU A 126 8.61 -10.49 -2.40
C LEU A 126 7.84 -9.43 -3.20
N ILE A 127 6.81 -9.81 -3.96
CA ILE A 127 5.98 -8.87 -4.74
C ILE A 127 5.32 -7.83 -3.83
N LEU A 128 4.80 -8.24 -2.67
CA LEU A 128 4.21 -7.34 -1.68
C LEU A 128 5.22 -6.34 -1.13
N MET A 129 6.44 -6.80 -0.83
CA MET A 129 7.48 -5.98 -0.21
C MET A 129 8.13 -5.00 -1.16
N THR A 130 8.20 -5.31 -2.47
CA THR A 130 8.89 -4.49 -3.46
C THR A 130 7.92 -3.82 -4.42
N TRP A 131 7.23 -4.59 -5.26
CA TRP A 131 6.47 -4.06 -6.39
C TRP A 131 5.25 -3.27 -5.96
N GLN A 132 4.50 -3.77 -4.97
CA GLN A 132 3.29 -3.09 -4.47
C GLN A 132 3.60 -1.72 -3.82
N LYS A 133 4.83 -1.48 -3.39
CA LYS A 133 5.25 -0.21 -2.78
C LYS A 133 5.61 0.88 -3.79
N ILE A 134 5.94 0.52 -5.04
CA ILE A 134 6.41 1.48 -6.05
C ILE A 134 5.32 2.53 -6.34
N ALA A 135 4.12 2.08 -6.69
CA ALA A 135 3.03 2.97 -7.08
C ALA A 135 2.63 3.96 -5.97
N PRO A 136 2.37 3.54 -4.71
CA PRO A 136 2.02 4.49 -3.67
C PRO A 136 3.19 5.40 -3.26
N LEU A 137 4.45 4.94 -3.29
CA LEU A 137 5.61 5.81 -3.04
C LEU A 137 5.75 6.92 -4.08
N MET A 138 5.50 6.62 -5.36
CA MET A 138 5.50 7.63 -6.43
C MET A 138 4.38 8.67 -6.25
N LEU A 139 3.22 8.28 -5.72
CA LEU A 139 2.13 9.23 -5.44
C LEU A 139 2.42 10.10 -4.22
N ILE A 140 3.13 9.55 -3.23
CA ILE A 140 3.56 10.28 -2.04
C ILE A 140 4.52 11.42 -2.41
N SER A 141 5.41 11.22 -3.39
CA SER A 141 6.37 12.27 -3.78
C SER A 141 5.72 13.50 -4.42
N TYR A 142 4.49 13.38 -4.94
CA TYR A 142 3.73 14.51 -5.48
C TYR A 142 3.01 15.35 -4.40
N ASN A 143 2.63 14.75 -3.26
CA ASN A 143 1.83 15.39 -2.22
C ASN A 143 2.56 15.35 -0.87
N ILE A 144 3.42 16.34 -0.61
CA ILE A 144 4.20 16.40 0.63
C ILE A 144 3.56 17.38 1.61
N ASN A 145 2.90 16.85 2.64
CA ASN A 145 2.56 17.59 3.85
C ASN A 145 3.58 17.26 4.96
N TYR A 146 4.47 18.20 5.25
CA TYR A 146 5.66 18.00 6.10
C TYR A 146 5.35 17.55 7.53
N ASN A 147 4.31 18.10 8.17
CA ASN A 147 4.08 17.87 9.60
C ASN A 147 3.64 16.44 9.91
N PHE A 148 2.72 15.89 9.12
CA PHE A 148 2.22 14.53 9.32
C PHE A 148 3.26 13.48 8.89
N PHE A 149 4.08 13.80 7.89
CA PHE A 149 5.16 12.96 7.42
C PHE A 149 6.21 12.65 8.49
N LEU A 150 6.66 13.69 9.21
CA LEU A 150 7.66 13.53 10.28
C LEU A 150 7.20 12.54 11.36
N ILE A 151 5.92 12.60 11.73
CA ILE A 151 5.34 11.67 12.71
C ILE A 151 5.35 10.24 12.16
N ALA A 152 4.96 10.04 10.91
CA ALA A 152 4.95 8.73 10.27
C ALA A 152 6.37 8.13 10.14
N ILE A 153 7.38 8.96 9.82
CA ILE A 153 8.79 8.57 9.74
C ILE A 153 9.29 8.05 11.10
N ILE A 154 9.12 8.83 12.16
CA ILE A 154 9.59 8.47 13.51
C ILE A 154 8.90 7.18 13.98
N LEU A 155 7.57 7.09 13.81
CA LEU A 155 6.82 5.91 14.20
C LEU A 155 7.24 4.67 13.42
N SER A 156 7.47 4.78 12.10
CA SER A 156 7.84 3.63 11.27
C SER A 156 9.23 3.10 11.62
N MET A 157 10.19 3.97 11.95
CA MET A 157 11.50 3.56 12.44
C MET A 157 11.41 2.84 13.79
N ILE A 158 10.68 3.42 14.77
CA ILE A 158 10.55 2.83 16.12
C ILE A 158 9.85 1.47 16.04
N ILE A 159 8.73 1.39 15.33
CA ILE A 159 7.93 0.17 15.21
C ILE A 159 8.66 -0.89 14.39
N GLY A 160 9.34 -0.50 13.32
CA GLY A 160 10.14 -1.43 12.52
C GLY A 160 11.29 -2.04 13.33
N ALA A 161 11.99 -1.24 14.12
CA ALA A 161 13.09 -1.71 14.96
C ALA A 161 12.59 -2.58 16.14
N LEU A 162 11.68 -2.05 16.96
CA LEU A 162 11.19 -2.76 18.15
C LEU A 162 10.33 -3.98 17.80
N GLY A 163 9.47 -3.86 16.79
CA GLY A 163 8.58 -4.93 16.36
C GLY A 163 9.33 -6.14 15.78
N GLY A 164 10.49 -5.92 15.15
CA GLY A 164 11.33 -6.99 14.60
C GLY A 164 12.08 -7.80 15.64
N LEU A 165 12.48 -7.21 16.77
CA LEU A 165 13.31 -7.86 17.79
C LEU A 165 12.66 -9.09 18.43
N ASN A 166 11.33 -9.08 18.57
CA ASN A 166 10.59 -10.14 19.26
C ASN A 166 9.97 -11.19 18.31
N GLN A 167 10.40 -11.24 17.04
CA GLN A 167 9.82 -12.15 16.04
C GLN A 167 10.76 -13.31 15.73
N THR A 168 10.23 -14.53 15.83
CA THR A 168 10.96 -15.76 15.45
C THR A 168 10.76 -16.14 13.99
N SER A 169 9.63 -15.73 13.38
CA SER A 169 9.35 -16.05 11.98
C SER A 169 10.09 -15.11 11.03
N LEU A 170 10.85 -15.68 10.08
CA LEU A 170 11.58 -14.90 9.06
C LEU A 170 10.66 -13.98 8.24
N ARG A 171 9.42 -14.41 7.98
CA ARG A 171 8.44 -13.62 7.22
C ARG A 171 8.01 -12.36 7.96
N LYS A 172 7.73 -12.42 9.27
CA LYS A 172 7.42 -11.22 10.07
C LYS A 172 8.65 -10.34 10.25
N LEU A 173 9.83 -10.94 10.41
CA LEU A 173 11.08 -10.19 10.55
C LEU A 173 11.36 -9.35 9.28
N MET A 174 11.19 -9.95 8.10
CA MET A 174 11.22 -9.21 6.83
C MET A 174 10.13 -8.13 6.77
N ALA A 175 8.92 -8.42 7.26
CA ALA A 175 7.87 -7.43 7.24
C ALA A 175 8.25 -6.16 8.03
N PHE A 176 8.79 -6.33 9.25
CA PHE A 176 9.26 -5.23 10.10
C PHE A 176 10.49 -4.51 9.54
N SER A 177 11.45 -5.21 8.92
CA SER A 177 12.58 -4.55 8.25
C SER A 177 12.09 -3.64 7.11
N SER A 178 11.06 -4.06 6.38
CA SER A 178 10.46 -3.25 5.32
C SER A 178 9.73 -2.02 5.83
N ILE A 179 9.15 -2.08 7.04
CA ILE A 179 8.51 -0.93 7.71
C ILE A 179 9.60 0.06 8.13
N ASN A 180 10.73 -0.43 8.64
CA ASN A 180 11.87 0.42 8.98
C ASN A 180 12.46 1.11 7.74
N HIS A 181 12.69 0.37 6.66
CA HIS A 181 13.18 0.95 5.40
C HIS A 181 12.18 1.94 4.78
N LEU A 182 10.87 1.71 4.94
CA LEU A 182 9.86 2.71 4.55
C LEU A 182 10.04 4.03 5.30
N GLY A 183 10.36 4.00 6.59
CA GLY A 183 10.65 5.21 7.35
C GLY A 183 11.81 6.02 6.76
N TRP A 184 12.90 5.35 6.40
CA TRP A 184 14.04 5.99 5.72
C TRP A 184 13.69 6.50 4.32
N MET A 185 12.93 5.73 3.53
CA MET A 185 12.50 6.17 2.20
C MET A 185 11.53 7.34 2.24
N LEU A 186 10.69 7.44 3.29
CA LEU A 186 9.79 8.59 3.49
C LEU A 186 10.55 9.84 3.97
N MET A 187 11.72 9.68 4.57
CA MET A 187 12.58 10.79 4.99
C MET A 187 13.34 11.44 3.83
N ALA A 188 13.69 10.65 2.81
CA ALA A 188 14.46 11.07 1.64
C ALA A 188 13.58 11.78 0.60
#